data_AF-A0A9D1Q8L0-F1
#
_entry.id   AF-A0A9D1Q8L0-F1
#
_cell.length_a   1.000
_cell.length_b   1.000
_cell.length_c   1.000
_cell.angle_alpha   90.00
_cell.angle_beta   90.00
_cell.angle_gamma   90.00
#
_symmetry.space_group_name_H-M   'P 1'
#
loop_
_entity.id
_entity.type
_entity.pdbx_description
1 polymer ?
#
loop_
_entity_poly.entity_id
_entity_poly.type
_entity_poly.pdbx_seq_one_letter_code
_entity_poly.pdbx_strand_id
1 'polypeptide(L)'
;MTEEMLRLLAAQRREKKDLLLCIDRAWGACAREARRARRKLRCLEGVLALTTEEIRLQPGASAPPAEGPHPGETPLEALQRRLAAAQQEIRQYETKLFACERAILALKKENAELSALCAKARELGFAPADEEARGPFWPDGEGPAPDPSVPSVLEEPLPPVQPAPAGQPEPHTAPDTPDEPAWLDAPMELLRQPGPRTPPPRKAGPLDEMTSEVLGQLESLMQKENIPLGQSALLNGKKGR
;
A
#
# COMPACT_ATOMS: atom_id res chain seq x y z
N MET A 1 -39.92 -43.92 -2.74
CA MET A 1 -38.99 -42.91 -3.28
C MET A 1 -38.82 -43.19 -4.77
N THR A 2 -39.14 -42.24 -5.67
CA THR A 2 -39.01 -42.45 -7.12
C THR A 2 -37.54 -42.44 -7.56
N GLU A 3 -37.19 -43.14 -8.64
CA GLU A 3 -35.81 -43.18 -9.16
C GLU A 3 -35.27 -41.78 -9.49
N GLU A 4 -36.13 -40.89 -9.96
CA GLU A 4 -35.79 -39.50 -10.27
C GLU A 4 -35.31 -38.75 -9.02
N MET A 5 -35.94 -38.96 -7.88
CA MET A 5 -35.53 -38.34 -6.62
C MET A 5 -34.18 -38.85 -6.14
N LEU A 6 -33.86 -40.14 -6.36
CA LEU A 6 -32.53 -40.67 -6.08
C LEU A 6 -31.46 -40.07 -7.00
N ARG A 7 -31.78 -39.85 -8.29
CA ARG A 7 -30.89 -39.17 -9.24
C ARG A 7 -30.63 -37.71 -8.82
N LEU A 8 -31.67 -36.98 -8.40
CA LEU A 8 -31.55 -35.61 -7.90
C LEU A 8 -30.68 -35.52 -6.65
N LEU A 9 -30.88 -36.41 -5.67
CA LEU A 9 -30.06 -36.46 -4.46
C LEU A 9 -28.59 -36.81 -4.77
N ALA A 10 -28.35 -37.68 -5.75
CA ALA A 10 -27.00 -38.00 -6.20
C ALA A 10 -26.32 -36.81 -6.90
N ALA A 11 -27.06 -36.06 -7.72
CA ALA A 11 -26.58 -34.83 -8.35
C ALA A 11 -26.22 -33.76 -7.31
N GLN A 12 -27.12 -33.49 -6.35
CA GLN A 12 -26.86 -32.55 -5.26
C GLN A 12 -25.65 -32.95 -4.40
N ARG A 13 -25.44 -34.26 -4.17
CA ARG A 13 -24.24 -34.75 -3.45
C ARG A 13 -22.95 -34.53 -4.24
N ARG A 14 -22.99 -34.61 -5.58
CA ARG A 14 -21.82 -34.33 -6.44
C ARG A 14 -21.51 -32.84 -6.44
N GLU A 15 -22.52 -32.01 -6.67
CA GLU A 15 -22.41 -30.55 -6.62
C GLU A 15 -21.86 -30.08 -5.27
N LYS A 16 -22.37 -30.61 -4.15
CA LYS A 16 -21.83 -30.31 -2.82
C LYS A 16 -20.34 -30.67 -2.70
N LYS A 17 -19.92 -31.83 -3.22
CA LYS A 17 -18.50 -32.25 -3.19
C LYS A 17 -17.64 -31.34 -4.07
N ASP A 18 -18.13 -30.98 -5.25
CA ASP A 18 -17.42 -30.11 -6.18
C ASP A 18 -17.25 -28.69 -5.60
N LEU A 19 -18.28 -28.17 -4.91
CA LEU A 19 -18.22 -26.92 -4.17
C LEU A 19 -17.18 -26.96 -3.04
N LEU A 20 -17.14 -28.04 -2.25
CA LEU A 20 -16.13 -28.19 -1.19
C LEU A 20 -14.70 -28.20 -1.78
N LEU A 21 -14.48 -28.93 -2.87
CA LEU A 21 -13.19 -28.93 -3.56
C LEU A 21 -12.81 -27.56 -4.13
N CYS A 22 -13.80 -26.79 -4.61
CA CYS A 22 -13.59 -25.42 -5.08
C CYS A 22 -13.14 -24.51 -3.92
N ILE A 23 -13.83 -24.62 -2.77
CA ILE A 23 -13.48 -23.89 -1.55
C ILE A 23 -12.06 -24.24 -1.10
N ASP A 24 -11.71 -25.53 -0.99
CA ASP A 24 -10.38 -25.96 -0.57
C ASP A 24 -9.26 -25.43 -1.50
N ARG A 25 -9.52 -25.41 -2.81
CA ARG A 25 -8.58 -24.83 -3.80
C ARG A 25 -8.42 -23.32 -3.62
N ALA A 26 -9.53 -22.60 -3.43
CA ALA A 26 -9.51 -21.16 -3.20
C ALA A 26 -8.78 -20.81 -1.91
N TRP A 27 -9.07 -21.52 -0.82
CA TRP A 27 -8.37 -21.38 0.47
C TRP A 27 -6.88 -21.68 0.33
N GLY A 28 -6.51 -22.74 -0.38
CA GLY A 28 -5.12 -23.04 -0.68
C GLY A 28 -4.41 -21.94 -1.47
N ALA A 29 -5.09 -21.26 -2.40
CA ALA A 29 -4.56 -20.13 -3.14
C ALA A 29 -4.33 -18.92 -2.23
N CYS A 30 -5.34 -18.52 -1.46
CA CYS A 30 -5.25 -17.44 -0.48
C CYS A 30 -4.11 -17.69 0.54
N ALA A 31 -3.96 -18.91 1.04
CA ALA A 31 -2.89 -19.27 1.97
C ALA A 31 -1.49 -19.14 1.34
N ARG A 32 -1.34 -19.51 0.06
CA ARG A 32 -0.06 -19.33 -0.66
C ARG A 32 0.26 -17.85 -0.85
N GLU A 33 -0.73 -17.03 -1.18
CA GLU A 33 -0.57 -15.59 -1.32
C GLU A 33 -0.22 -14.93 0.00
N ALA A 34 -0.88 -15.30 1.10
CA ALA A 34 -0.55 -14.84 2.44
C ALA A 34 0.90 -15.18 2.82
N ARG A 35 1.36 -16.42 2.54
CA ARG A 35 2.76 -16.80 2.78
C ARG A 35 3.75 -15.98 1.95
N ARG A 36 3.43 -15.71 0.68
CA ARG A 36 4.24 -14.85 -0.19
C ARG A 36 4.30 -13.42 0.33
N ALA A 37 3.17 -12.84 0.74
CA ALA A 37 3.10 -11.51 1.31
C ALA A 37 3.93 -11.40 2.60
N ARG A 38 3.83 -12.38 3.52
CA ARG A 38 4.64 -12.42 4.75
C ARG A 38 6.14 -12.50 4.48
N ARG A 39 6.57 -13.28 3.48
CA ARG A 39 7.99 -13.31 3.08
C ARG A 39 8.44 -11.94 2.57
N LYS A 40 7.63 -11.28 1.74
CA LYS A 40 7.92 -9.91 1.27
C LYS A 40 8.01 -8.92 2.42
N LEU A 41 7.07 -8.95 3.36
CA LEU A 41 7.11 -8.08 4.55
C LEU A 41 8.40 -8.29 5.35
N ARG A 42 8.76 -9.54 5.66
CA ARG A 42 10.02 -9.83 6.36
C ARG A 42 11.27 -9.38 5.60
N CYS A 43 11.28 -9.50 4.27
CA CYS A 43 12.36 -8.96 3.46
C CYS A 43 12.43 -7.43 3.56
N LEU A 44 11.30 -6.75 3.48
CA LEU A 44 11.24 -5.29 3.61
C LEU A 44 11.64 -4.83 5.00
N GLU A 45 11.17 -5.50 6.06
CA GLU A 45 11.58 -5.24 7.44
C GLU A 45 13.09 -5.45 7.62
N GLY A 46 13.67 -6.48 7.01
CA GLY A 46 15.12 -6.70 7.01
C GLY A 46 15.89 -5.60 6.30
N VAL A 47 15.43 -5.16 5.12
CA VAL A 47 16.05 -4.04 4.39
C VAL A 47 15.93 -2.75 5.19
N LEU A 48 14.75 -2.47 5.76
CA LEU A 48 14.54 -1.30 6.60
C LEU A 48 15.48 -1.33 7.82
N ALA A 49 15.60 -2.45 8.51
CA ALA A 49 16.53 -2.61 9.63
C ALA A 49 17.99 -2.33 9.20
N LEU A 50 18.44 -2.92 8.09
CA LEU A 50 19.79 -2.70 7.57
C LEU A 50 20.02 -1.22 7.22
N THR A 51 19.10 -0.60 6.49
CA THR A 51 19.21 0.83 6.14
C THR A 51 19.19 1.72 7.39
N THR A 52 18.40 1.38 8.41
CA THR A 52 18.39 2.15 9.67
C THR A 52 19.70 2.01 10.43
N GLU A 53 20.31 0.82 10.46
CA GLU A 53 21.64 0.64 11.06
C GLU A 53 22.72 1.33 10.24
N GLU A 54 22.66 1.28 8.91
CA GLU A 54 23.59 1.99 8.04
C GLU A 54 23.52 3.52 8.24
N ILE A 55 22.32 4.08 8.35
CA ILE A 55 22.12 5.50 8.68
C ILE A 55 22.66 5.84 10.07
N ARG A 56 22.53 4.93 11.05
CA ARG A 56 23.09 5.11 12.41
C ARG A 56 24.61 5.11 12.42
N LEU A 57 25.23 4.22 11.65
CA LEU A 57 26.69 4.07 11.59
C LEU A 57 27.35 5.11 10.67
N GLN A 58 26.65 5.59 9.64
CA GLN A 58 27.15 6.58 8.68
C GLN A 58 26.14 7.72 8.43
N PRO A 59 25.88 8.58 9.43
CA PRO A 59 24.96 9.71 9.27
C PRO A 59 25.40 10.73 8.19
N GLY A 60 26.66 10.70 7.75
CA GLY A 60 27.21 11.57 6.71
C GLY A 60 27.23 11.00 5.29
N ALA A 61 26.98 9.71 5.09
CA ALA A 61 27.08 9.05 3.76
C ALA A 61 25.86 9.28 2.86
N SER A 62 24.73 9.72 3.44
CA SER A 62 23.52 10.10 2.71
C SER A 62 23.60 11.53 2.12
N ALA A 63 24.62 12.30 2.50
CA ALA A 63 24.86 13.60 1.89
C ALA A 63 25.35 13.40 0.44
N PRO A 64 24.81 14.13 -0.55
CA PRO A 64 25.28 14.05 -1.92
C PRO A 64 26.79 14.33 -1.97
N PRO A 65 27.53 13.75 -2.94
CA PRO A 65 28.96 13.98 -3.07
C PRO A 65 29.19 15.49 -3.13
N ALA A 66 29.86 16.02 -2.11
CA ALA A 66 30.09 17.44 -1.98
C ALA A 66 30.80 17.93 -3.24
N GLU A 67 30.21 18.90 -3.95
CA GLU A 67 30.92 19.58 -5.03
C GLU A 67 32.26 20.07 -4.48
N GLY A 68 33.34 19.70 -5.19
CA GLY A 68 34.70 20.03 -4.78
C GLY A 68 34.89 21.56 -4.70
N PRO A 69 35.86 22.04 -3.90
CA PRO A 69 36.13 23.47 -3.78
C PRO A 69 36.32 24.10 -5.16
N HIS A 70 35.62 25.20 -5.45
CA HIS A 70 35.85 25.92 -6.70
C HIS A 70 37.25 26.58 -6.66
N PRO A 71 37.98 26.64 -7.79
CA PRO A 71 39.33 27.18 -7.80
C PRO A 71 39.33 28.66 -7.40
N GLY A 72 39.97 28.96 -6.26
CA GLY A 72 40.07 30.31 -5.70
C GLY A 72 39.19 30.59 -4.48
N GLU A 73 38.33 29.65 -4.07
CA GLU A 73 37.52 29.80 -2.85
C GLU A 73 38.36 29.60 -1.59
N THR A 74 38.14 30.46 -0.59
CA THR A 74 38.73 30.28 0.73
C THR A 74 38.09 29.08 1.44
N PRO A 75 38.81 28.38 2.34
CA PRO A 75 38.25 27.25 3.08
C PRO A 75 37.00 27.63 3.89
N LEU A 76 36.88 28.90 4.31
CA LEU A 76 35.73 29.41 5.05
C LEU A 76 34.50 29.57 4.15
N GLU A 77 34.65 30.11 2.94
CA GLU A 77 33.57 30.22 1.94
C GLU A 77 33.06 28.84 1.51
N ALA A 78 33.96 27.87 1.32
CA ALA A 78 33.60 26.49 1.01
C ALA A 78 32.77 25.84 2.14
N LEU A 79 33.15 26.06 3.41
CA LEU A 79 32.39 25.58 4.57
C LEU A 79 31.02 26.27 4.69
N GLN A 80 30.94 27.58 4.45
CA GLN A 80 29.68 28.31 4.46
C GLN A 80 28.72 27.82 3.37
N ARG A 81 29.23 27.52 2.16
CA ARG A 81 28.42 26.94 1.08
C ARG A 81 27.86 25.57 1.46
N ARG A 82 28.68 24.70 2.05
CA ARG A 82 28.26 23.38 2.53
C ARG A 82 27.19 23.48 3.63
N LEU A 83 27.37 24.41 4.56
CA LEU A 83 26.40 24.68 5.62
C LEU A 83 25.07 25.20 5.03
N ALA A 84 25.12 26.10 4.05
CA ALA A 84 23.92 26.59 3.37
C ALA A 84 23.19 25.48 2.59
N ALA A 85 23.93 24.61 1.91
CA ALA A 85 23.37 23.44 1.21
C ALA A 85 22.69 22.46 2.19
N ALA A 86 23.36 22.12 3.31
CA ALA A 86 22.77 21.27 4.34
C ALA A 86 21.51 21.89 4.97
N GLN A 87 21.51 23.21 5.22
CA GLN A 87 20.33 23.92 5.71
C GLN A 87 19.18 23.91 4.71
N GLN A 88 19.47 24.03 3.41
CA GLN A 88 18.45 23.91 2.37
C GLN A 88 17.87 22.49 2.32
N GLU A 89 18.70 21.46 2.45
CA GLU A 89 18.25 20.07 2.52
C GLU A 89 17.35 19.81 3.73
N ILE A 90 17.73 20.31 4.91
CA ILE A 90 16.89 20.22 6.12
C ILE A 90 15.50 20.80 5.84
N ARG A 91 15.42 22.00 5.26
CA ARG A 91 14.14 22.63 4.91
C ARG A 91 13.33 21.82 3.89
N GLN A 92 14.00 21.18 2.93
CA GLN A 92 13.33 20.29 1.97
C GLN A 92 12.74 19.06 2.68
N TYR A 93 13.48 18.44 3.60
CA TYR A 93 12.98 17.30 4.37
C TYR A 93 11.86 17.69 5.32
N GLU A 94 11.94 18.84 6.00
CA GLU A 94 10.86 19.37 6.83
C GLU A 94 9.56 19.55 6.01
N THR A 95 9.68 20.13 4.81
CA THR A 95 8.52 20.31 3.92
C THR A 95 7.91 18.97 3.49
N LYS A 96 8.75 17.99 3.15
CA LYS A 96 8.32 16.63 2.80
C LYS A 96 7.66 15.93 3.98
N LEU A 97 8.25 16.04 5.18
CA LEU A 97 7.71 15.46 6.41
C LEU A 97 6.32 16.02 6.71
N PHE A 98 6.16 17.34 6.64
CA PHE A 98 4.87 17.98 6.83
C PHE A 98 3.81 17.51 5.81
N ALA A 99 4.19 17.33 4.54
CA ALA A 99 3.29 16.78 3.53
C ALA A 99 2.88 15.33 3.86
N CYS A 100 3.84 14.50 4.29
CA CYS A 100 3.58 13.13 4.72
C CYS A 100 2.66 13.07 5.95
N GLU A 101 2.90 13.89 6.97
CA GLU A 101 2.05 13.97 8.17
C GLU A 101 0.61 14.33 7.82
N ARG A 102 0.43 15.31 6.92
CA ARG A 102 -0.90 15.68 6.43
C ARG A 102 -1.56 14.54 5.65
N ALA A 103 -0.82 13.82 4.82
CA ALA A 103 -1.33 12.65 4.10
C ALA A 103 -1.75 11.53 5.06
N ILE A 104 -0.95 11.24 6.09
CA ILE A 104 -1.28 10.27 7.14
C ILE A 104 -2.58 10.65 7.85
N LEU A 105 -2.74 11.94 8.20
CA LEU A 105 -3.97 12.42 8.82
C LEU A 105 -5.18 12.30 7.90
N ALA A 106 -5.03 12.57 6.60
CA ALA A 106 -6.10 12.38 5.62
C ALA A 106 -6.52 10.90 5.53
N LEU A 107 -5.55 9.99 5.38
CA LEU A 107 -5.79 8.56 5.35
C LEU A 107 -6.45 8.04 6.64
N LYS A 108 -6.06 8.58 7.80
CA LYS A 108 -6.72 8.24 9.07
C LYS A 108 -8.19 8.66 9.10
N LYS A 109 -8.53 9.82 8.53
CA LYS A 109 -9.93 10.27 8.41
C LYS A 109 -10.72 9.40 7.45
N GLU A 110 -10.18 9.13 6.26
CA GLU A 110 -10.80 8.23 5.28
C GLU A 110 -11.03 6.83 5.89
N ASN A 111 -10.06 6.30 6.64
CA ASN A 111 -10.19 5.02 7.33
C ASN A 111 -11.28 5.04 8.42
N ALA A 112 -11.40 6.14 9.17
CA ALA A 112 -12.48 6.31 10.14
C ALA A 112 -13.86 6.36 9.47
N GLU A 113 -13.99 7.07 8.34
CA GLU A 113 -15.21 7.12 7.55
C GLU A 113 -15.59 5.75 6.96
N LEU A 114 -14.62 5.04 6.39
CA LEU A 114 -14.81 3.67 5.92
C LEU A 114 -15.22 2.74 7.06
N SER A 115 -14.60 2.86 8.22
CA SER A 115 -14.97 2.08 9.41
C SER A 115 -16.41 2.37 9.86
N ALA A 116 -16.86 3.62 9.81
CA ALA A 116 -18.23 4.01 10.11
C ALA A 116 -19.23 3.45 9.08
N LEU A 117 -18.88 3.50 7.78
CA LEU A 117 -19.70 2.88 6.73
C LEU A 117 -19.79 1.37 6.90
N CYS A 118 -18.69 0.71 7.27
CA CYS A 118 -18.66 -0.71 7.60
C CYS A 118 -19.56 -1.01 8.81
N ALA A 119 -19.50 -0.22 9.88
CA ALA A 119 -20.38 -0.37 11.04
C ALA A 119 -21.86 -0.24 10.65
N LYS A 120 -22.21 0.76 9.84
CA LYS A 120 -23.56 0.94 9.32
C LYS A 120 -24.00 -0.22 8.40
N ALA A 121 -23.10 -0.76 7.59
CA ALA A 121 -23.39 -1.93 6.76
C ALA A 121 -23.67 -3.17 7.62
N ARG A 122 -23.01 -3.32 8.77
CA ARG A 122 -23.29 -4.38 9.74
C ARG A 122 -24.66 -4.21 10.40
N GLU A 123 -25.02 -2.99 10.83
CA GLU A 123 -26.35 -2.69 11.39
C GLU A 123 -27.47 -3.05 10.42
N LEU A 124 -27.24 -2.83 9.13
CA LEU A 124 -28.18 -3.16 8.06
C LEU A 124 -28.11 -4.63 7.60
N GLY A 125 -27.24 -5.46 8.20
CA GLY A 125 -27.09 -6.88 7.89
C GLY A 125 -26.36 -7.18 6.57
N PHE A 126 -25.70 -6.21 5.96
CA PHE A 126 -24.92 -6.38 4.73
C PHE A 126 -23.49 -6.88 4.98
N ALA A 127 -23.01 -6.86 6.22
CA ALA A 127 -21.67 -7.28 6.60
C ALA A 127 -21.69 -8.19 7.85
N PRO A 128 -20.85 -9.24 7.90
CA PRO A 128 -20.76 -10.13 9.04
C PRO A 128 -20.29 -9.42 10.33
N ALA A 129 -20.71 -9.97 11.49
CA ALA A 129 -20.35 -9.44 12.81
C ALA A 129 -18.86 -9.61 13.13
N ASP A 130 -18.34 -8.81 14.07
CA ASP A 130 -16.90 -8.68 14.37
C ASP A 130 -16.19 -9.98 14.79
N GLU A 131 -16.92 -11.05 15.10
CA GLU A 131 -16.38 -12.40 15.31
C GLU A 131 -15.62 -12.92 14.07
N GLU A 132 -16.02 -12.52 12.86
CA GLU A 132 -15.31 -12.80 11.59
C GLU A 132 -14.24 -11.75 11.24
N ALA A 133 -14.20 -10.63 11.97
CA ALA A 133 -13.15 -9.62 11.87
C ALA A 133 -11.94 -9.91 12.77
N ARG A 134 -12.04 -10.89 13.69
CA ARG A 134 -10.86 -11.56 14.23
C ARG A 134 -10.14 -12.16 13.03
N GLY A 135 -9.04 -11.52 12.63
CA GLY A 135 -8.33 -11.80 11.39
C GLY A 135 -8.19 -13.31 11.14
N PRO A 136 -8.16 -13.75 9.87
CA PRO A 136 -8.50 -15.10 9.45
C PRO A 136 -8.04 -16.14 10.46
N PHE A 137 -8.94 -17.00 10.95
CA PHE A 137 -8.54 -18.12 11.81
C PHE A 137 -7.43 -18.90 11.10
N TRP A 138 -6.20 -18.75 11.59
CA TRP A 138 -5.03 -19.36 10.99
C TRP A 138 -4.98 -20.79 11.53
N PRO A 139 -5.21 -21.82 10.69
CA PRO A 139 -5.26 -23.21 11.15
C PRO A 139 -3.96 -23.67 11.80
N ASP A 140 -2.84 -23.00 11.50
CA ASP A 140 -1.51 -23.33 12.02
C ASP A 140 -1.15 -22.54 13.29
N GLY A 141 -2.03 -21.70 13.84
CA GLY A 141 -1.76 -20.88 15.04
C GLY A 141 -0.79 -19.71 14.82
N GLU A 142 -0.10 -19.65 13.67
CA GLU A 142 0.79 -18.57 13.25
C GLU A 142 0.01 -17.41 12.61
N GLY A 143 -0.90 -16.81 13.38
CA GLY A 143 -1.39 -15.48 13.06
C GLY A 143 -0.28 -14.44 13.21
N PRO A 144 -0.37 -13.27 12.54
CA PRO A 144 0.39 -12.12 13.01
C PRO A 144 0.10 -11.98 14.50
N ALA A 145 1.15 -11.91 15.32
CA ALA A 145 0.99 -11.65 16.75
C ALA A 145 0.07 -10.43 16.88
N PRO A 146 -0.98 -10.48 17.73
CA PRO A 146 -1.82 -9.32 17.94
C PRO A 146 -0.91 -8.18 18.34
N ASP A 147 -0.90 -7.12 17.54
CA ASP A 147 -0.05 -5.98 17.79
C ASP A 147 -0.49 -5.37 19.12
N PRO A 148 0.34 -5.35 20.17
CA PRO A 148 -0.02 -4.70 21.42
C PRO A 148 -0.20 -3.18 21.24
N SER A 149 0.12 -2.64 20.06
CA SER A 149 -0.05 -1.24 19.71
C SER A 149 -1.36 -0.90 18.98
N VAL A 150 -2.35 -1.80 18.96
CA VAL A 150 -3.78 -1.41 18.78
C VAL A 150 -4.41 -1.20 20.17
N PRO A 151 -4.29 0.00 20.77
CA PRO A 151 -4.95 0.27 22.03
C PRO A 151 -6.47 0.31 21.81
N SER A 152 -7.18 -0.64 22.44
CA SER A 152 -8.54 -0.36 22.91
C SER A 152 -8.45 0.87 23.80
N VAL A 153 -9.16 1.91 23.40
CA VAL A 153 -9.23 3.23 24.04
C VAL A 153 -9.41 3.10 25.56
N LEU A 154 -8.47 3.66 26.34
CA LEU A 154 -8.68 4.40 27.60
C LEU A 154 -7.31 4.80 28.22
N GLU A 155 -7.19 6.06 28.62
CA GLU A 155 -6.04 6.73 29.25
C GLU A 155 -5.56 6.10 30.58
N GLU A 156 -4.24 6.08 30.85
CA GLU A 156 -3.54 6.74 31.99
C GLU A 156 -2.04 6.34 32.06
N PRO A 157 -1.14 7.05 32.82
CA PRO A 157 0.15 7.51 32.32
C PRO A 157 1.36 6.65 32.69
N LEU A 158 2.42 6.79 31.88
CA LEU A 158 3.74 6.18 32.03
C LEU A 158 4.47 6.57 33.34
N PRO A 159 5.11 5.62 34.05
CA PRO A 159 6.20 5.90 34.98
C PRO A 159 7.59 5.67 34.34
N PRO A 160 8.68 6.16 34.97
CA PRO A 160 9.91 6.54 34.29
C PRO A 160 11.00 5.46 34.16
N VAL A 161 11.92 5.76 33.23
CA VAL A 161 13.17 5.09 32.80
C VAL A 161 14.05 4.54 33.93
N GLN A 162 14.71 3.40 33.68
CA GLN A 162 16.04 3.08 34.23
C GLN A 162 16.96 2.43 33.16
N PRO A 163 18.22 2.87 33.00
CA PRO A 163 19.19 2.28 32.07
C PRO A 163 20.24 1.43 32.82
N ALA A 164 20.63 0.27 32.28
CA ALA A 164 21.85 -0.45 32.67
C ALA A 164 22.18 -1.56 31.65
N PRO A 165 23.42 -2.07 31.57
CA PRO A 165 24.60 -1.35 31.08
C PRO A 165 25.35 -2.12 29.98
N ALA A 166 26.34 -1.45 29.41
CA ALA A 166 27.24 -1.91 28.36
C ALA A 166 28.04 -3.19 28.72
N GLY A 167 28.21 -4.05 27.73
CA GLY A 167 29.26 -5.06 27.67
C GLY A 167 29.89 -5.09 26.27
N GLN A 168 31.16 -4.70 26.19
CA GLN A 168 32.07 -4.96 25.06
C GLN A 168 33.03 -6.12 25.45
N PRO A 169 33.98 -6.54 24.59
CA PRO A 169 33.83 -7.23 23.30
C PRO A 169 34.72 -8.50 23.28
N GLU A 170 35.19 -8.89 22.09
CA GLU A 170 36.26 -9.87 21.76
C GLU A 170 35.77 -11.25 21.26
N PRO A 171 36.55 -11.95 20.41
CA PRO A 171 36.79 -11.61 19.00
C PRO A 171 36.62 -12.85 18.10
N HIS A 172 36.93 -12.70 16.80
CA HIS A 172 37.68 -13.65 15.96
C HIS A 172 37.06 -13.95 14.58
N THR A 173 37.98 -13.88 13.61
CA THR A 173 38.04 -14.58 12.31
C THR A 173 37.17 -14.03 11.18
N ALA A 174 37.82 -13.23 10.32
CA ALA A 174 37.57 -13.31 8.88
C ALA A 174 37.99 -14.71 8.39
N PRO A 175 37.27 -15.32 7.44
CA PRO A 175 37.67 -15.05 6.07
C PRO A 175 36.52 -15.04 5.04
N ASP A 176 36.95 -14.61 3.85
CA ASP A 176 36.39 -14.87 2.52
C ASP A 176 35.18 -14.07 2.06
N THR A 177 35.49 -13.26 1.04
CA THR A 177 34.61 -12.53 0.14
C THR A 177 33.39 -13.34 -0.28
N PRO A 178 32.17 -12.89 0.03
CA PRO A 178 30.98 -13.39 -0.63
C PRO A 178 30.77 -12.63 -1.94
N ASP A 179 30.63 -13.38 -3.03
CA ASP A 179 30.03 -12.94 -4.29
C ASP A 179 28.91 -11.93 -4.04
N GLU A 180 28.92 -10.79 -4.75
CA GLU A 180 27.83 -9.82 -4.72
C GLU A 180 26.50 -10.55 -4.98
N PRO A 181 25.60 -10.62 -3.99
CA PRO A 181 24.35 -11.30 -4.17
C PRO A 181 23.47 -10.44 -5.09
N ALA A 182 22.94 -11.07 -6.15
CA ALA A 182 22.11 -10.50 -7.22
C ALA A 182 20.82 -9.77 -6.76
N TRP A 183 20.64 -9.49 -5.47
CA TRP A 183 19.58 -8.63 -4.95
C TRP A 183 19.94 -7.15 -4.94
N LEU A 184 21.19 -6.74 -5.22
CA LEU A 184 21.58 -5.33 -5.34
C LEU A 184 20.83 -4.59 -6.47
N ASP A 185 20.34 -5.30 -7.50
CA ASP A 185 19.54 -4.72 -8.59
C ASP A 185 18.03 -4.64 -8.28
N ALA A 186 17.54 -5.39 -7.28
CA ALA A 186 16.11 -5.53 -7.01
C ALA A 186 15.43 -4.47 -6.10
N PRO A 187 16.11 -3.62 -5.29
CA PRO A 187 15.42 -2.81 -4.30
C PRO A 187 14.74 -1.59 -4.92
N MET A 188 15.25 -1.08 -6.05
CA MET A 188 14.70 0.10 -6.73
C MET A 188 13.44 -0.21 -7.56
N GLU A 189 13.23 -1.45 -7.98
CA GLU A 189 12.10 -1.83 -8.83
C GLU A 189 10.79 -1.99 -8.05
N LEU A 190 10.88 -2.33 -6.76
CA LEU A 190 9.73 -2.52 -5.87
C LEU A 190 9.20 -1.21 -5.26
N LEU A 191 10.07 -0.19 -5.15
CA LEU A 191 9.73 1.17 -4.67
C LEU A 191 9.30 2.11 -5.79
N ARG A 192 9.44 1.69 -7.05
CA ARG A 192 8.95 2.44 -8.20
C ARG A 192 7.43 2.48 -8.13
N GLN A 193 6.88 3.64 -7.77
CA GLN A 193 5.44 3.87 -7.92
C GLN A 193 5.05 3.46 -9.35
N PRO A 194 3.94 2.73 -9.55
CA PRO A 194 3.45 2.50 -10.89
C PRO A 194 3.30 3.87 -11.54
N GLY A 195 4.04 4.12 -12.62
CA GLY A 195 3.87 5.33 -13.42
C GLY A 195 2.39 5.48 -13.81
N PRO A 196 1.94 6.68 -14.24
CA PRO A 196 0.56 6.90 -14.64
C PRO A 196 0.14 5.80 -15.61
N ARG A 197 -0.67 4.86 -15.12
CA ARG A 197 -1.20 3.76 -15.92
C ARG A 197 -2.13 4.42 -16.92
N THR A 198 -1.67 4.66 -18.14
CA THR A 198 -2.58 4.88 -19.25
C THR A 198 -3.47 3.64 -19.30
N PRO A 199 -4.77 3.75 -19.01
CA PRO A 199 -5.64 2.59 -19.11
C PRO A 199 -5.53 2.07 -20.54
N PRO A 200 -5.45 0.74 -20.75
CA PRO A 200 -5.53 0.20 -22.10
C PRO A 200 -6.80 0.75 -22.75
N PRO A 201 -6.81 1.03 -24.07
CA PRO A 201 -8.00 1.53 -24.74
C PRO A 201 -9.15 0.57 -24.45
N ARG A 202 -10.11 1.02 -23.64
CA ARG A 202 -11.29 0.23 -23.28
C ARG A 202 -12.08 0.06 -24.57
N LYS A 203 -12.33 -1.19 -24.97
CA LYS A 203 -13.32 -1.48 -26.01
C LYS A 203 -14.68 -1.15 -25.40
N ALA A 204 -15.47 -0.33 -26.09
CA ALA A 204 -16.82 0.04 -25.65
C ALA A 204 -17.61 -1.25 -25.33
N GLY A 205 -18.11 -1.33 -24.11
CA GLY A 205 -18.93 -2.46 -23.68
C GLY A 205 -20.42 -2.19 -23.97
N PRO A 206 -21.30 -3.19 -23.82
CA PRO A 206 -22.75 -3.01 -23.98
C PRO A 206 -23.34 -1.90 -23.09
N LEU A 207 -22.70 -1.63 -21.95
CA LEU A 207 -23.05 -0.52 -21.05
C LEU A 207 -22.66 0.86 -21.61
N ASP A 208 -21.59 0.96 -22.39
CA ASP A 208 -21.23 2.23 -23.06
C ASP A 208 -22.23 2.57 -24.17
N GLU A 209 -22.77 1.56 -24.86
CA GLU A 209 -23.83 1.74 -25.86
C GLU A 209 -25.12 2.24 -25.19
N MET A 210 -25.57 1.58 -24.13
CA MET A 210 -26.75 2.02 -23.36
C MET A 210 -26.57 3.42 -22.77
N THR A 211 -25.38 3.76 -22.26
CA THR A 211 -25.13 5.12 -21.74
C THR A 211 -25.13 6.15 -22.85
N SER A 212 -24.58 5.83 -24.04
CA SER A 212 -24.64 6.72 -25.21
C SER A 212 -26.08 6.94 -25.70
N GLU A 213 -26.93 5.90 -25.67
CA GLU A 213 -28.34 6.00 -26.03
C GLU A 213 -29.13 6.86 -25.04
N VAL A 214 -28.92 6.66 -23.73
CA VAL A 214 -29.59 7.45 -22.69
C VAL A 214 -29.15 8.92 -22.76
N LEU A 215 -27.86 9.18 -22.99
CA LEU A 215 -27.36 10.54 -23.16
C LEU A 215 -27.93 11.21 -24.43
N GLY A 216 -28.04 10.48 -25.54
CA GLY A 216 -28.67 10.99 -26.76
C GLY A 216 -30.16 11.27 -26.60
N GLN A 217 -30.89 10.42 -25.86
CA GLN A 217 -32.30 10.67 -25.53
C GLN A 217 -32.46 11.90 -24.64
N LEU A 218 -31.58 12.08 -23.65
CA LEU A 218 -31.57 13.24 -22.79
C LEU A 218 -31.28 14.52 -23.58
N GLU A 219 -30.30 14.49 -24.48
CA GLU A 219 -29.98 15.63 -25.35
C GLU A 219 -31.17 15.99 -26.27
N SER A 220 -31.84 14.99 -26.83
CA SER A 220 -33.02 15.19 -27.68
C SER A 220 -34.22 15.78 -26.90
N LEU A 221 -34.42 15.37 -25.64
CA LEU A 221 -35.42 15.96 -24.76
C LEU A 221 -35.08 17.40 -24.39
N MET A 222 -33.82 17.67 -24.05
CA MET A 222 -33.38 19.02 -23.69
C MET A 222 -33.42 19.99 -24.89
N GLN A 223 -33.17 19.52 -26.12
CA GLN A 223 -33.35 20.31 -27.33
C GLN A 223 -34.83 20.64 -27.59
N LYS A 224 -35.75 19.70 -27.31
CA LYS A 224 -37.20 19.94 -27.39
C LYS A 224 -37.66 20.95 -26.34
N GLU A 225 -37.02 20.98 -25.18
CA GLU A 225 -37.32 21.93 -24.10
C GLU A 225 -36.56 23.26 -24.21
N ASN A 226 -35.79 23.46 -25.30
CA ASN A 226 -35.10 24.71 -25.64
C ASN A 226 -34.17 25.24 -24.52
N ILE A 227 -33.51 24.33 -23.80
CA ILE A 227 -32.57 24.65 -22.73
C ILE A 227 -31.21 25.00 -23.36
N PRO A 228 -30.71 26.24 -23.26
CA PRO A 228 -29.46 26.63 -23.91
C PRO A 228 -28.26 26.02 -23.17
N LEU A 229 -27.59 25.04 -23.79
CA LEU A 229 -26.30 24.56 -23.33
C LEU A 229 -25.21 25.56 -23.72
N GLY A 230 -24.61 26.21 -22.72
CA GLY A 230 -23.29 26.81 -22.89
C GLY A 230 -22.34 25.72 -23.36
N GLN A 231 -21.68 25.97 -24.50
CA GLN A 231 -20.78 25.05 -25.20
C GLN A 231 -19.87 24.29 -24.23
N SER A 232 -20.23 23.04 -23.91
CA SER A 232 -19.41 22.18 -23.09
C SER A 232 -18.33 21.56 -23.98
N ALA A 233 -17.08 21.89 -23.69
CA ALA A 233 -15.89 21.51 -24.44
C ALA A 233 -15.55 20.01 -24.43
N LEU A 234 -16.50 19.13 -24.05
CA LEU A 234 -16.27 17.69 -23.93
C LEU A 234 -16.48 16.90 -25.23
N LEU A 235 -16.90 17.55 -26.32
CA LEU A 235 -17.10 16.90 -27.63
C LEU A 235 -16.18 17.38 -28.76
N ASN A 236 -15.29 18.35 -28.51
CA ASN A 236 -14.28 18.77 -29.51
C ASN A 236 -12.96 18.05 -29.33
N GLY A 237 -13.01 16.72 -29.26
CA GLY A 237 -11.86 15.85 -29.49
C GLY A 237 -11.91 15.30 -30.91
N LYS A 238 -10.92 15.67 -31.74
CA LYS A 238 -10.65 15.18 -33.10
C LYS A 238 -11.55 15.72 -34.23
N LYS A 239 -11.05 16.78 -34.86
CA LYS A 239 -10.86 16.85 -36.33
C LYS A 239 -9.81 17.92 -36.63
N GLY A 240 -8.57 17.49 -36.88
CA GLY A 240 -7.48 18.34 -37.32
C GLY A 240 -6.38 17.43 -37.89
N ARG A 241 -6.01 17.72 -39.14
CA ARG A 241 -5.13 16.98 -40.06
C ARG A 241 -3.80 16.51 -39.46
#